data_AF-A0AAV1JGQ7-F1
#
_entry.id   AF-A0AAV1JGQ7-F1
#
_cell.length_a   1.000
_cell.length_b   1.000
_cell.length_c   1.000
_cell.angle_alpha   90.00
_cell.angle_beta   90.00
_cell.angle_gamma   90.00
#
_symmetry.space_group_name_H-M   'P 1'
#
loop_
_entity.id
_entity.type
_entity.pdbx_description
1 polymer ?
#
loop_
_entity_poly.entity_id
_entity_poly.type
_entity_poly.pdbx_seq_one_letter_code
_entity_poly.pdbx_strand_id
1 'polypeptide(L)'
;MPTDVFFGHWVCLIEKVSNRDTKAFEVTPSGKKFYGLYQIPSRWCREGKKGGDCNIACESLLDDDIRDDTACAVKIFHREGFKYWTQWSARCKNDNFITKEIYKCPDLLSPRTSPERIMHSDTLRARRRFARSTLQSRYSFFGLQWLE
;
A
#
# COMPACT_ATOMS: atom_id res chain seq x y z
N MET A 1 -6.55 -20.19 2.63
CA MET A 1 -5.52 -20.34 1.58
C MET A 1 -4.17 -19.96 2.18
N PRO A 2 -3.08 -20.62 1.78
CA PRO A 2 -1.73 -20.20 2.16
C PRO A 2 -1.48 -18.73 1.76
N THR A 3 -0.84 -17.95 2.64
CA THR A 3 -0.66 -16.48 2.48
C THR A 3 0.22 -16.10 1.29
N ASP A 4 1.13 -16.99 0.93
CA ASP A 4 2.00 -17.02 -0.24
C ASP A 4 1.23 -17.14 -1.56
N VAL A 5 0.17 -17.97 -1.60
CA VAL A 5 -0.73 -18.04 -2.77
C VAL A 5 -1.47 -16.73 -2.95
N PHE A 6 -1.85 -16.07 -1.85
CA PHE A 6 -2.54 -14.78 -1.90
C PHE A 6 -1.65 -13.65 -2.43
N PHE A 7 -0.38 -13.57 -2.02
CA PHE A 7 0.57 -12.57 -2.55
C PHE A 7 0.85 -12.79 -4.04
N GLY A 8 0.87 -14.06 -4.48
CA GLY A 8 0.96 -14.45 -5.90
C GLY A 8 -0.06 -13.82 -6.81
N HIS A 9 -1.31 -13.73 -6.35
CA HIS A 9 -2.36 -13.13 -7.16
C HIS A 9 -2.15 -11.63 -7.38
N TRP A 10 -1.62 -10.90 -6.40
CA TRP A 10 -1.31 -9.47 -6.52
C TRP A 10 -0.14 -9.22 -7.47
N VAL A 11 0.94 -10.01 -7.36
CA VAL A 11 2.10 -9.90 -8.27
C VAL A 11 1.68 -10.25 -9.70
N CYS A 12 0.88 -11.30 -9.90
CA CYS A 12 0.36 -11.63 -11.22
C CYS A 12 -0.54 -10.52 -11.77
N LEU A 13 -1.39 -9.93 -10.94
CA LEU A 13 -2.25 -8.82 -11.35
C LEU A 13 -1.42 -7.68 -11.96
N ILE A 14 -0.44 -7.16 -11.22
CA ILE A 14 0.37 -6.01 -11.66
C ILE A 14 1.24 -6.35 -12.88
N GLU A 15 1.70 -7.60 -13.00
CA GLU A 15 2.41 -8.07 -14.19
C GLU A 15 1.53 -7.95 -15.44
N LYS A 16 0.27 -8.42 -15.33
CA LYS A 16 -0.60 -8.54 -16.49
C LYS A 16 -1.29 -7.24 -16.85
N VAL A 17 -1.61 -6.39 -15.86
CA VAL A 17 -2.35 -5.15 -16.14
C VAL A 17 -1.47 -3.97 -16.49
N SER A 18 -0.24 -3.88 -15.95
CA SER A 18 0.61 -2.70 -16.11
C SER A 18 2.07 -3.04 -16.43
N ASN A 19 2.43 -4.32 -16.48
CA ASN A 19 3.83 -4.75 -16.59
C ASN A 19 4.72 -4.12 -15.50
N ARG A 20 4.16 -4.00 -14.28
CA ARG A 20 4.80 -3.36 -13.10
C ARG A 20 5.13 -1.88 -13.25
N ASP A 21 4.59 -1.20 -14.25
CA ASP A 21 4.79 0.23 -14.44
C ASP A 21 3.82 1.03 -13.56
N THR A 22 4.37 1.77 -12.59
CA THR A 22 3.61 2.65 -11.69
C THR A 22 3.00 3.84 -12.43
N LYS A 23 3.52 4.18 -13.61
CA LYS A 23 3.06 5.31 -14.44
C LYS A 23 2.16 4.86 -15.59
N ALA A 24 1.78 3.58 -15.62
CA ALA A 24 0.94 3.02 -16.66
C ALA A 24 -0.40 3.76 -16.72
N PHE A 25 -0.74 4.26 -17.91
CA PHE A 25 -1.99 4.96 -18.17
C PHE A 25 -2.60 4.43 -19.46
N GLU A 26 -3.83 3.92 -19.37
CA GLU A 26 -4.57 3.39 -20.51
C GLU A 26 -5.90 4.10 -20.70
N VAL A 27 -6.28 4.29 -21.96
CA VAL A 27 -7.59 4.80 -22.36
C VAL A 27 -8.21 3.82 -23.35
N THR A 28 -9.38 3.28 -23.01
CA THR A 28 -10.10 2.36 -23.91
C THR A 28 -10.71 3.14 -25.08
N PRO A 29 -11.06 2.47 -26.19
CA PRO A 29 -11.79 3.10 -27.29
C PRO A 29 -13.11 3.76 -26.88
N SER A 30 -13.72 3.30 -25.79
CA SER A 30 -14.92 3.88 -25.17
C SER A 30 -14.64 5.08 -24.26
N GLY A 31 -13.38 5.51 -24.14
CA GLY A 31 -12.95 6.64 -23.32
C GLY A 31 -12.80 6.34 -21.83
N LYS A 32 -12.88 5.07 -21.40
CA LYS A 32 -12.62 4.72 -19.99
C LYS A 32 -11.12 4.78 -19.73
N LYS A 33 -10.75 5.44 -18.65
CA LYS A 33 -9.36 5.64 -18.24
C LYS A 33 -8.98 4.75 -17.06
N PHE A 34 -7.76 4.23 -17.09
CA PHE A 34 -7.19 3.34 -16.08
C PHE A 34 -5.80 3.86 -15.68
N TYR A 35 -5.51 3.83 -14.38
CA TYR A 35 -4.35 4.49 -13.81
C TYR A 35 -3.51 3.53 -12.99
N GLY A 36 -2.19 3.65 -13.17
CA GLY A 36 -1.20 3.15 -12.23
C GLY A 36 -0.97 1.66 -12.27
N LEU A 37 -0.24 1.22 -11.24
CA LEU A 37 0.26 -0.14 -11.09
C LEU A 37 -0.86 -1.19 -11.16
N TYR A 38 -2.04 -0.89 -10.61
CA TYR A 38 -3.18 -1.80 -10.58
C TYR A 38 -4.22 -1.53 -11.68
N GLN A 39 -3.95 -0.60 -12.61
CA GLN A 39 -4.91 -0.15 -13.63
C GLN A 39 -6.29 0.15 -13.01
N ILE A 40 -6.31 1.06 -12.04
CA ILE A 40 -7.52 1.45 -11.31
C ILE A 40 -8.40 2.30 -12.24
N PRO A 41 -9.68 1.98 -12.45
CA PRO A 41 -10.55 2.77 -13.32
C PRO A 41 -10.92 4.13 -12.72
N SER A 42 -11.17 5.14 -13.57
CA SER A 42 -11.55 6.51 -13.20
C SER A 42 -12.77 6.66 -12.27
N ARG A 43 -13.57 5.61 -12.04
CA ARG A 43 -14.66 5.63 -11.05
C ARG A 43 -14.16 5.64 -9.59
N TRP A 44 -12.94 5.17 -9.34
CA TRP A 44 -12.37 5.04 -8.00
C TRP A 44 -11.54 6.25 -7.59
N CYS A 45 -11.13 7.08 -8.55
CA CYS A 45 -10.41 8.33 -8.33
C CYS A 45 -11.15 9.48 -9.03
N ARG A 46 -10.58 10.70 -9.04
CA ARG A 46 -11.06 11.80 -9.86
C ARG A 46 -9.88 12.62 -10.41
N GLU A 47 -9.94 13.03 -11.66
CA GLU A 47 -8.89 13.84 -12.28
C GLU A 47 -8.90 15.27 -11.74
N GLY A 48 -7.72 15.84 -11.51
CA GLY A 48 -7.50 17.21 -11.04
C GLY A 48 -7.90 17.51 -9.59
N LYS A 49 -8.58 16.59 -8.89
CA LYS A 49 -8.96 16.74 -7.48
C LYS A 49 -9.31 15.40 -6.85
N LYS A 50 -9.30 15.33 -5.52
CA LYS A 50 -9.76 14.15 -4.79
C LYS A 50 -11.22 13.82 -5.08
N GLY A 51 -11.51 12.54 -5.27
CA GLY A 51 -12.87 12.05 -5.49
C GLY A 51 -12.91 10.57 -5.84
N GLY A 52 -14.05 10.13 -6.37
CA GLY A 52 -14.31 8.71 -6.60
C GLY A 52 -14.41 7.91 -5.29
N ASP A 53 -14.57 6.61 -5.41
CA ASP A 53 -14.79 5.74 -4.25
C ASP A 53 -13.57 5.64 -3.32
N CYS A 54 -12.36 5.88 -3.80
CA CYS A 54 -11.15 5.94 -2.97
C CYS A 54 -10.86 7.34 -2.42
N ASN A 55 -11.58 8.37 -2.88
CA ASN A 55 -11.39 9.77 -2.48
C ASN A 55 -9.94 10.28 -2.69
N ILE A 56 -9.37 9.97 -3.85
CA ILE A 56 -8.01 10.34 -4.26
C ILE A 56 -8.03 11.05 -5.62
N ALA A 57 -6.97 11.78 -5.93
CA ALA A 57 -6.74 12.29 -7.28
C ALA A 57 -6.22 11.15 -8.17
N CYS A 58 -6.65 11.07 -9.43
CA CYS A 58 -6.19 9.98 -10.30
C CYS A 58 -4.68 10.08 -10.60
N GLU A 59 -4.12 11.28 -10.53
CA GLU A 59 -2.71 11.57 -10.74
C GLU A 59 -1.81 11.02 -9.62
N SER A 60 -2.36 10.83 -8.41
CA SER A 60 -1.62 10.20 -7.30
C SER A 60 -1.34 8.72 -7.56
N LEU A 61 -2.13 8.09 -8.43
CA LEU A 61 -1.90 6.69 -8.85
C LEU A 61 -0.83 6.55 -9.94
N LEU A 62 -0.19 7.64 -10.35
CA LEU A 62 0.80 7.66 -11.46
C LEU A 62 2.19 8.08 -10.95
N ASP A 63 2.45 7.92 -9.66
CA ASP A 63 3.76 8.18 -9.06
C ASP A 63 4.41 6.89 -8.54
N ASP A 64 5.65 6.99 -8.06
CA ASP A 64 6.42 5.82 -7.62
C ASP A 64 6.03 5.36 -6.20
N ASP A 65 5.25 6.13 -5.45
CA ASP A 65 4.76 5.82 -4.10
C ASP A 65 3.44 5.05 -4.14
N ILE A 66 3.52 3.73 -4.22
CA ILE A 66 2.36 2.85 -4.39
C ILE A 66 1.45 2.70 -3.14
N ARG A 67 1.59 3.53 -2.10
CA ARG A 67 0.85 3.36 -0.83
C ARG A 67 -0.65 3.60 -1.00
N ASP A 68 -1.03 4.66 -1.70
CA ASP A 68 -2.43 4.99 -1.98
C ASP A 68 -2.99 4.11 -3.11
N ASP A 69 -2.18 3.74 -4.10
CA ASP A 69 -2.51 2.68 -5.07
C ASP A 69 -2.93 1.39 -4.38
N THR A 70 -2.08 0.90 -3.46
CA THR A 70 -2.30 -0.35 -2.74
C THR A 70 -3.53 -0.24 -1.86
N ALA A 71 -3.71 0.88 -1.16
CA ALA A 71 -4.89 1.10 -0.32
C ALA A 71 -6.19 1.10 -1.15
N CYS A 72 -6.18 1.75 -2.31
CA CYS A 72 -7.34 1.76 -3.19
C CYS A 72 -7.59 0.37 -3.79
N ALA A 73 -6.58 -0.30 -4.33
CA ALA A 73 -6.70 -1.65 -4.90
C ALA A 73 -7.21 -2.69 -3.87
N VAL A 74 -6.75 -2.63 -2.61
CA VAL A 74 -7.26 -3.46 -1.52
C VAL A 74 -8.74 -3.18 -1.25
N LYS A 75 -9.17 -1.91 -1.29
CA LYS A 75 -10.60 -1.54 -1.19
C LYS A 75 -11.44 -2.13 -2.33
N ILE A 76 -10.92 -2.10 -3.56
CA ILE A 76 -11.55 -2.76 -4.72
C ILE A 76 -11.69 -4.25 -4.47
N PHE A 77 -10.60 -4.91 -4.05
CA PHE A 77 -10.60 -6.34 -3.76
C PHE A 77 -11.62 -6.72 -2.68
N HIS A 78 -11.71 -5.96 -1.59
CA HIS A 78 -12.71 -6.24 -0.55
C HIS A 78 -14.16 -6.13 -1.06
N ARG A 79 -14.43 -5.24 -2.03
CA ARG A 79 -15.79 -5.04 -2.57
C ARG A 79 -16.12 -5.99 -3.71
N GLU A 80 -15.19 -6.21 -4.62
CA GLU A 80 -15.44 -6.85 -5.92
C GLU A 80 -14.69 -8.18 -6.09
N GLY A 81 -13.64 -8.40 -5.29
CA GLY A 81 -12.67 -9.47 -5.45
C GLY A 81 -11.75 -9.27 -6.66
N PHE A 82 -10.79 -10.19 -6.84
CA PHE A 82 -9.86 -10.15 -7.97
C PHE A 82 -10.53 -10.25 -9.36
N LYS A 83 -11.75 -10.81 -9.43
CA LYS A 83 -12.52 -10.91 -10.68
C LYS A 83 -12.84 -9.53 -11.31
N TYR A 84 -12.71 -8.46 -10.53
CA TYR A 84 -12.85 -7.10 -11.02
C TYR A 84 -11.87 -6.78 -12.17
N TRP A 85 -10.66 -7.34 -12.10
CA TRP A 85 -9.67 -7.23 -13.15
C TRP A 85 -9.83 -8.39 -14.13
N THR A 86 -10.33 -8.09 -15.34
CA THR A 86 -10.57 -9.08 -16.38
C THR A 86 -9.28 -9.78 -16.81
N GLN A 87 -8.18 -9.03 -16.94
CA GLN A 87 -6.86 -9.58 -17.28
C GLN A 87 -6.36 -10.59 -16.24
N TRP A 88 -6.58 -10.31 -14.95
CA TRP A 88 -6.28 -11.26 -13.87
C TRP A 88 -7.14 -12.52 -13.98
N SER A 89 -8.43 -12.38 -14.27
CA SER A 89 -9.33 -13.53 -14.40
C SER A 89 -8.89 -14.47 -15.52
N ALA A 90 -8.42 -13.90 -16.64
CA ALA A 90 -7.99 -14.65 -17.80
C ALA A 90 -6.61 -15.32 -17.63
N ARG A 91 -5.69 -14.70 -16.86
CA ARG A 91 -4.28 -15.09 -16.86
C ARG A 91 -3.71 -15.49 -15.50
N CYS A 92 -4.39 -15.21 -14.39
CA CYS A 92 -3.86 -15.38 -13.03
C CYS A 92 -4.69 -16.33 -12.15
N LYS A 93 -5.99 -16.47 -12.41
CA LYS A 93 -6.91 -17.22 -11.51
C LYS A 93 -6.49 -18.68 -11.27
N ASN A 94 -5.94 -19.34 -12.30
CA ASN A 94 -5.49 -20.72 -12.25
C ASN A 94 -3.98 -20.85 -12.50
N ASP A 95 -3.23 -19.74 -12.44
CA ASP A 95 -1.80 -19.73 -12.72
C ASP A 95 -1.00 -19.98 -11.43
N ASN A 96 -0.44 -21.18 -11.33
CA ASN A 96 0.44 -21.59 -10.24
C ASN A 96 1.93 -21.29 -10.51
N PHE A 97 2.28 -20.65 -11.63
CA PHE A 97 3.66 -20.36 -11.99
C PHE A 97 4.18 -19.15 -11.22
N ILE A 98 3.42 -18.05 -11.19
CA ILE A 98 3.82 -16.84 -10.44
C ILE A 98 3.90 -17.09 -8.93
N THR A 99 3.04 -17.96 -8.39
CA THR A 99 3.14 -18.36 -6.98
C THR A 99 4.48 -19.05 -6.68
N LYS A 100 5.01 -19.87 -7.60
CA LYS A 100 6.32 -20.55 -7.44
C LYS A 100 7.52 -19.59 -7.52
N GLU A 101 7.42 -18.53 -8.29
CA GLU A 101 8.52 -17.58 -8.45
C GLU A 101 8.66 -16.63 -7.25
N ILE A 102 7.57 -16.36 -6.52
CA ILE A 102 7.60 -15.48 -5.36
C ILE A 102 8.44 -16.02 -4.22
N TYR A 103 8.53 -17.34 -4.03
CA TYR A 103 9.39 -17.93 -3.00
C TYR A 103 10.88 -17.66 -3.24
N LYS A 104 11.28 -17.20 -4.44
CA LYS A 104 12.66 -16.80 -4.73
C LYS A 104 12.96 -15.38 -4.25
N CYS A 105 11.96 -14.62 -3.79
CA CYS A 105 12.17 -13.27 -3.27
C CYS A 105 12.93 -13.33 -1.93
N PRO A 106 14.18 -12.82 -1.85
CA PRO A 106 15.01 -12.93 -0.64
C PRO A 106 14.36 -12.31 0.60
N ASP A 107 13.57 -11.25 0.39
CA ASP A 107 12.86 -10.53 1.45
C ASP A 107 11.74 -11.33 2.10
N LEU A 108 11.21 -12.34 1.42
CA LEU A 108 10.22 -13.27 1.99
C LEU A 108 10.88 -14.42 2.75
N LEU A 109 12.16 -14.68 2.48
CA LEU A 109 12.95 -15.74 3.11
C LEU A 109 13.71 -15.25 4.35
N SER A 110 13.93 -13.94 4.50
CA SER A 110 14.62 -13.36 5.65
C SER A 110 13.66 -12.67 6.65
N PRO A 111 13.94 -12.76 7.98
CA PRO A 111 13.28 -11.92 8.96
C PRO A 111 13.57 -10.44 8.66
N ARG A 112 12.53 -9.73 8.21
CA ARG A 112 12.55 -8.33 7.76
C ARG A 112 13.32 -7.40 8.71
N THR A 113 14.58 -7.10 8.40
CA THR A 113 15.38 -6.01 8.98
C THR A 113 15.52 -4.89 7.96
N SER A 114 14.40 -4.31 7.51
CA SER A 114 14.45 -3.13 6.64
C SER A 114 15.02 -1.94 7.43
N PRO A 115 16.10 -1.27 6.96
CA PRO A 115 16.73 -0.15 7.64
C PRO A 115 15.77 1.00 7.98
N GLU A 116 14.81 1.27 7.09
CA GLU A 116 13.81 2.34 7.27
C GLU A 116 12.87 2.07 8.46
N ARG A 117 12.49 0.79 8.67
CA ARG A 117 11.61 0.41 9.78
C ARG A 117 12.33 0.51 11.12
N ILE A 118 13.63 0.19 11.13
CA ILE A 118 14.50 0.38 12.31
C ILE A 118 14.57 1.87 12.64
N MET A 119 14.90 2.72 11.66
CA MET A 119 14.98 4.18 11.82
C MET A 119 13.66 4.80 12.32
N HIS A 120 12.51 4.36 11.78
CA HIS A 120 11.20 4.81 12.26
C HIS A 120 10.92 4.36 13.70
N SER A 121 11.28 3.12 14.06
CA SER A 121 11.10 2.60 15.42
C SER A 121 11.95 3.33 16.46
N ASP A 122 13.18 3.70 16.09
CA ASP A 122 14.09 4.45 16.95
C ASP A 122 13.63 5.89 17.13
N THR A 123 13.11 6.51 16.05
CA THR A 123 12.50 7.85 16.13
C THR A 123 11.28 7.86 17.05
N LEU A 124 10.40 6.85 16.96
CA LEU A 124 9.26 6.70 17.85
C LEU A 124 9.68 6.42 19.31
N ARG A 125 10.72 5.60 19.53
CA ARG A 125 11.30 5.36 20.86
C ARG A 125 11.92 6.63 21.45
N ALA A 126 12.65 7.41 20.66
CA ALA A 126 13.23 8.68 21.07
C ALA A 126 12.13 9.69 21.48
N ARG A 127 11.06 9.81 20.66
CA ARG A 127 9.88 10.63 20.98
C ARG A 127 9.22 10.21 22.30
N ARG A 128 9.05 8.90 22.55
CA ARG A 128 8.50 8.39 23.82
C ARG A 128 9.41 8.69 25.02
N ARG A 129 10.73 8.55 24.87
CA ARG A 129 11.70 8.91 25.93
C ARG A 129 11.64 10.39 26.26
N PHE A 130 11.60 11.24 25.25
CA PHE A 130 11.49 12.69 25.42
C PHE A 130 10.16 13.10 26.08
N ALA A 131 9.04 12.48 25.70
CA ALA A 131 7.76 12.71 26.36
C ALA A 131 7.78 12.31 27.85
N ARG A 132 8.43 11.17 28.20
CA ARG A 132 8.61 10.75 29.59
C ARG A 132 9.50 11.69 30.39
N SER A 133 10.62 12.15 29.84
CA SER A 133 11.52 13.11 30.53
C SER A 133 10.83 14.46 30.76
N THR A 134 10.03 14.91 29.80
CA THR A 134 9.26 16.16 29.92
C THR A 134 8.16 16.05 30.98
N LEU A 135 7.47 14.89 31.07
CA LEU A 135 6.50 14.63 32.14
C LEU A 135 7.19 14.61 33.51
N GLN A 136 8.31 13.88 33.65
CA GLN A 136 9.03 13.78 34.91
C GLN A 136 9.58 15.13 35.37
N SER A 137 10.10 15.95 34.44
CA SER A 137 10.53 17.32 34.72
C SER A 137 9.36 18.22 35.17
N ARG A 138 8.19 18.10 34.54
CA ARG A 138 6.97 18.79 35.00
C ARG A 138 6.56 18.35 36.40
N TYR A 139 6.55 17.05 36.70
CA TYR A 139 6.22 16.56 38.05
C TYR A 139 7.21 17.05 39.10
N SER A 140 8.52 17.11 38.79
CA SER A 140 9.52 17.70 39.70
C SER A 140 9.33 19.21 39.90
N PHE A 141 8.84 19.94 38.89
CA PHE A 141 8.57 21.38 38.97
C PHE A 141 7.32 21.70 39.81
N PHE A 142 6.28 20.84 39.76
CA PHE A 142 5.06 21.00 40.56
C PHE A 142 5.13 20.34 41.96
N GLY A 143 6.19 19.58 42.27
CA GLY A 143 6.39 18.88 43.55
C GLY A 143 6.98 19.72 44.69
N LEU A 144 7.21 21.02 44.50
CA LEU A 144 7.81 21.92 45.51
C LEU A 144 6.80 22.83 46.22
N GLN A 145 5.48 22.59 46.08
CA GLN A 145 4.46 23.45 46.67
C GLN A 145 3.42 22.69 47.48
N TRP A 146 3.85 21.87 48.45
CA TRP A 146 2.99 21.33 49.52
C TRP A 146 3.82 21.06 50.78
N LEU A 147 4.25 22.13 51.46
CA LEU A 147 4.63 22.11 52.88
C LEU A 147 4.19 23.43 53.49
N GLU A 148 2.90 23.51 53.85
CA GLU A 148 2.34 24.35 54.92
C GLU A 148 0.95 23.82 55.27
#